data_AF-A0ABD6CCJ3-F1
#
_entry.id   AF-A0ABD6CCJ3-F1
#
_cell.length_a   1.000
_cell.length_b   1.000
_cell.length_c   1.000
_cell.angle_alpha   90.00
_cell.angle_beta   90.00
_cell.angle_gamma   90.00
#
_symmetry.space_group_name_H-M   'P 1'
#
loop_
_entity.id
_entity.type
_entity.pdbx_description
1 polymer ?
#
loop_
_entity_poly.entity_id
_entity_poly.type
_entity_poly.pdbx_seq_one_letter_code
_entity_poly.pdbx_strand_id
1 'polypeptide(L)'
;WQQLLTREGEDEGTSVDMFDLVAAALRSRPDYIIVGEVRGEEGRMAFQAAQTGHPVMLTFHASDIVSMIQRFTGEPINVPETFMDNADVALFQNRVKQGDQVLRRVTSVQEIEGYSKEMDGVVTRQAFYWDPVEDEIVFQGMNNSYVLEEQIATLLGYEDTRDIYDDLDFRAKIIERAIQEDILGYHEVDDMIDSFQRDGIEGLPFDIHREI
;
A
#
# COMPACT_ATOMS: atom_id res chain seq x y z
N TRP A 1 -4.37 9.79 16.66
CA TRP A 1 -3.04 9.57 16.05
C TRP A 1 -1.96 9.73 17.10
N GLN A 2 -1.19 8.68 17.38
CA GLN A 2 0.01 8.74 18.22
C GLN A 2 1.24 8.91 17.32
N GLN A 3 1.98 9.99 17.50
CA GLN A 3 3.23 10.24 16.77
C GLN A 3 4.41 9.82 17.63
N LEU A 4 5.24 8.91 17.11
CA LEU A 4 6.44 8.42 17.75
C LEU A 4 7.65 8.86 16.94
N LEU A 5 8.71 9.30 17.61
CA LEU A 5 9.94 9.78 17.00
C LEU A 5 11.14 9.06 17.62
N THR A 6 12.11 8.72 16.78
CA THR A 6 13.37 8.14 17.22
C THR A 6 14.18 9.18 18.00
N ARG A 7 15.06 8.70 18.87
CA ARG A 7 15.98 9.55 19.62
C ARG A 7 17.34 8.90 19.67
N GLU A 8 18.34 9.60 19.18
CA GLU A 8 19.73 9.22 19.43
C GLU A 8 20.10 9.59 20.87
N GLY A 9 20.55 8.60 21.64
CA GLY A 9 21.05 8.78 23.00
C GLY A 9 22.57 8.84 23.05
N GLU A 10 23.13 9.17 24.21
CA GLU A 10 24.59 9.13 24.42
C GLU A 10 25.11 7.69 24.43
N ASP A 11 24.30 6.74 24.94
CA ASP A 11 24.58 5.31 24.98
C ASP A 11 23.34 4.48 24.54
N GLU A 12 23.52 3.19 24.26
CA GLU A 12 22.45 2.24 23.84
C GLU A 12 21.24 2.27 24.77
N GLY A 13 21.43 2.39 26.09
CA GLY A 13 20.32 2.41 27.06
C GLY A 13 19.45 3.67 27.02
N THR A 14 19.84 4.69 26.26
CA THR A 14 19.10 5.96 26.13
C THR A 14 18.62 6.24 24.70
N SER A 15 19.10 5.46 23.73
CA SER A 15 18.65 5.52 22.35
C SER A 15 17.29 4.87 22.21
N VAL A 16 16.49 5.39 21.29
CA VAL A 16 15.20 4.82 20.90
C VAL A 16 15.19 4.77 19.38
N ASP A 17 15.29 3.57 18.84
CA ASP A 17 15.32 3.36 17.40
C ASP A 17 13.93 3.03 16.84
N MET A 18 13.82 2.81 15.53
CA MET A 18 12.54 2.45 14.92
C MET A 18 12.01 1.10 15.40
N PHE A 19 12.88 0.16 15.74
CA PHE A 19 12.49 -1.15 16.24
C PHE A 19 11.77 -1.02 17.58
N ASP A 20 12.31 -0.22 18.51
CA ASP A 20 11.70 0.09 19.80
C ASP A 20 10.31 0.70 19.65
N LEU A 21 10.15 1.64 18.70
CA LEU A 21 8.89 2.33 18.47
C LEU A 21 7.81 1.42 17.90
N VAL A 22 8.15 0.54 16.95
CA VAL A 22 7.19 -0.44 16.40
C VAL A 22 6.80 -1.45 17.49
N ALA A 23 7.75 -1.92 18.29
CA ALA A 23 7.47 -2.81 19.41
C ALA A 23 6.58 -2.15 20.48
N ALA A 24 6.78 -0.86 20.76
CA ALA A 24 5.91 -0.09 21.65
C ALA A 24 4.50 0.10 21.04
N ALA A 25 4.40 0.39 19.74
CA ALA A 25 3.15 0.61 19.05
C ALA A 25 2.21 -0.61 19.16
N LEU A 26 2.73 -1.85 19.06
CA LEU A 26 1.93 -3.07 19.21
C LEU A 26 1.24 -3.21 20.58
N ARG A 27 1.73 -2.54 21.61
CA ARG A 27 1.10 -2.54 22.94
C ARG A 27 -0.03 -1.52 23.04
N SER A 28 -0.13 -0.58 22.10
CA SER A 28 -1.17 0.45 22.05
C SER A 28 -2.44 0.00 21.33
N ARG A 29 -2.51 -1.24 20.82
CA ARG A 29 -3.62 -1.76 20.00
C ARG A 29 -3.98 -0.82 18.83
N PRO A 30 -3.04 -0.52 17.93
CA PRO A 30 -3.26 0.41 16.84
C PRO A 30 -4.13 -0.22 15.74
N ASP A 31 -4.98 0.58 15.10
CA ASP A 31 -5.71 0.16 13.88
C ASP A 31 -4.78 0.12 12.66
N TYR A 32 -3.80 1.03 12.60
CA TYR A 32 -2.75 1.09 11.57
C TYR A 32 -1.41 1.50 12.17
N ILE A 33 -0.34 0.91 11.66
CA ILE A 33 1.04 1.32 11.96
C ILE A 33 1.65 1.90 10.68
N ILE A 34 2.16 3.13 10.77
CA ILE A 34 2.85 3.79 9.64
C ILE A 34 4.31 3.96 10.02
N VAL A 35 5.19 3.25 9.32
CA VAL A 35 6.64 3.31 9.51
C VAL A 35 7.22 4.22 8.44
N GLY A 36 7.95 5.26 8.85
CA GLY A 36 8.48 6.27 7.92
C GLY A 36 9.28 5.67 6.77
N GLU A 37 10.40 5.03 7.06
CA GLU A 37 11.21 4.29 6.09
C GLU A 37 11.91 3.12 6.79
N VAL A 38 11.88 1.93 6.17
CA VAL A 38 12.62 0.76 6.66
C VAL A 38 13.99 0.67 5.99
N ARG A 39 15.02 0.50 6.80
CA ARG A 39 16.44 0.37 6.46
C ARG A 39 17.12 -0.81 7.18
N GLY A 40 16.51 -1.35 8.23
CA GLY A 40 17.10 -2.30 9.18
C GLY A 40 16.12 -3.33 9.76
N GLU A 41 16.45 -3.83 10.95
CA GLU A 41 15.70 -4.87 11.67
C GLU A 41 14.24 -4.49 11.97
N GLU A 42 13.91 -3.19 11.98
CA GLU A 42 12.53 -2.73 12.12
C GLU A 42 11.62 -3.25 11.00
N GLY A 43 12.16 -3.63 9.85
CA GLY A 43 11.40 -4.30 8.78
C GLY A 43 10.84 -5.65 9.23
N ARG A 44 11.63 -6.44 9.95
CA ARG A 44 11.16 -7.71 10.53
C ARG A 44 10.07 -7.46 11.56
N MET A 45 10.19 -6.38 12.33
CA MET A 45 9.17 -5.99 13.30
C MET A 45 7.86 -5.54 12.64
N ALA A 46 7.94 -4.85 11.50
CA ALA A 46 6.77 -4.48 10.69
C ALA A 46 6.05 -5.72 10.13
N PHE A 47 6.78 -6.71 9.62
CA PHE A 47 6.19 -7.98 9.19
C PHE A 47 5.57 -8.76 10.36
N GLN A 48 6.21 -8.74 11.53
CA GLN A 48 5.64 -9.34 12.74
C GLN A 48 4.36 -8.62 13.19
N ALA A 49 4.29 -7.30 13.06
CA ALA A 49 3.09 -6.52 13.33
C ALA A 49 1.94 -6.95 12.41
N ALA A 50 2.18 -7.02 11.10
CA ALA A 50 1.23 -7.51 10.10
C ALA A 50 0.72 -8.92 10.43
N GLN A 51 1.63 -9.85 10.75
CA GLN A 51 1.31 -11.22 11.12
C GLN A 51 0.37 -11.34 12.33
N THR A 52 0.40 -10.37 13.23
CA THR A 52 -0.47 -10.32 14.42
C THR A 52 -1.78 -9.59 14.19
N GLY A 53 -2.10 -9.26 12.93
CA GLY A 53 -3.35 -8.63 12.52
C GLY A 53 -3.35 -7.10 12.61
N HIS A 54 -2.18 -6.46 12.63
CA HIS A 54 -2.07 -5.00 12.58
C HIS A 54 -1.69 -4.55 11.17
N PRO A 55 -2.56 -3.87 10.42
CA PRO A 55 -2.20 -3.28 9.13
C PRO A 55 -0.98 -2.36 9.22
N VAL A 56 -0.02 -2.55 8.33
CA VAL A 56 1.22 -1.76 8.29
C VAL A 56 1.42 -1.10 6.93
N MET A 57 1.76 0.19 6.94
CA MET A 57 2.26 0.91 5.77
C MET A 57 3.68 1.40 6.04
N LEU A 58 4.54 1.30 5.04
CA LEU A 58 5.93 1.75 5.15
C LEU A 58 6.47 2.24 3.82
N THR A 59 7.52 3.07 3.85
CA THR A 59 8.34 3.33 2.65
C THR A 59 9.60 2.48 2.67
N PHE A 60 10.06 2.11 1.48
CA PHE A 60 11.23 1.27 1.29
C PHE A 60 11.96 1.64 0.02
N HIS A 61 13.29 1.64 0.08
CA HIS A 61 14.09 1.97 -1.09
C HIS A 61 14.28 0.74 -1.99
N ALA A 62 13.38 0.51 -2.94
CA ALA A 62 13.55 -0.52 -3.97
C ALA A 62 13.03 -0.03 -5.32
N SER A 63 13.70 -0.44 -6.41
CA SER A 63 13.32 -0.07 -7.78
C SER A 63 12.21 -0.96 -8.34
N ASP A 64 12.12 -2.20 -7.86
CA ASP A 64 11.25 -3.26 -8.36
C ASP A 64 11.03 -4.34 -7.28
N ILE A 65 10.09 -5.24 -7.56
CA ILE A 65 9.63 -6.27 -6.62
C ILE A 65 10.72 -7.28 -6.26
N VAL A 66 11.58 -7.64 -7.21
CA VAL A 66 12.66 -8.61 -6.99
C VAL A 66 13.69 -8.03 -6.02
N SER A 67 14.13 -6.80 -6.29
CA SER A 67 15.05 -6.05 -5.43
C SER A 67 14.46 -5.81 -4.05
N MET A 68 13.15 -5.55 -3.96
CA MET A 68 12.44 -5.40 -2.68
C MET A 68 12.49 -6.69 -1.86
N ILE A 69 12.08 -7.82 -2.45
CA ILE A 69 12.07 -9.13 -1.77
C ILE A 69 13.48 -9.48 -1.29
N GLN A 70 14.49 -9.38 -2.16
CA GLN A 70 15.89 -9.68 -1.82
C GLN A 70 16.41 -8.86 -0.62
N ARG A 71 16.00 -7.59 -0.52
CA ARG A 71 16.43 -6.72 0.58
C ARG A 71 15.68 -6.99 1.87
N PHE A 72 14.39 -7.35 1.81
CA PHE A 72 13.64 -7.77 2.99
C PHE A 72 14.16 -9.10 3.54
N THR A 73 14.53 -10.03 2.66
CA THR A 73 14.98 -11.37 3.06
C THR A 73 16.46 -11.42 3.43
N GLY A 74 17.27 -10.50 2.91
CA GLY A 74 18.69 -10.36 3.24
C GLY A 74 18.98 -9.57 4.53
N GLU A 75 20.25 -9.59 4.93
CA GLU A 75 20.74 -8.73 6.01
C GLU A 75 20.65 -7.25 5.62
N PRO A 76 20.33 -6.34 6.56
CA PRO A 76 20.10 -6.57 7.99
C PRO A 76 18.66 -6.95 8.38
N ILE A 77 17.71 -7.06 7.43
CA ILE A 77 16.28 -7.16 7.75
C ILE A 77 15.87 -8.59 8.11
N ASN A 78 16.28 -9.57 7.32
CA ASN A 78 16.10 -11.00 7.58
C ASN A 78 14.63 -11.46 7.79
N VAL A 79 13.70 -10.98 6.96
CA VAL A 79 12.32 -11.53 6.88
C VAL A 79 12.35 -12.86 6.12
N PRO A 80 11.83 -13.97 6.69
CA PRO A 80 11.73 -15.23 5.96
C PRO A 80 10.86 -15.08 4.70
N GLU A 81 11.29 -15.65 3.56
CA GLU A 81 10.50 -15.60 2.31
C GLU A 81 9.08 -16.13 2.48
N THR A 82 8.90 -17.12 3.35
CA THR A 82 7.60 -17.70 3.69
C THR A 82 6.65 -16.73 4.39
N PHE A 83 7.13 -15.58 4.87
CA PHE A 83 6.32 -14.55 5.54
C PHE A 83 6.07 -13.33 4.64
N MET A 84 6.53 -13.36 3.38
CA MET A 84 6.33 -12.25 2.44
C MET A 84 4.86 -12.06 2.06
N ASP A 85 4.03 -13.09 2.26
CA ASP A 85 2.57 -13.04 2.13
C ASP A 85 1.87 -12.13 3.16
N ASN A 86 2.56 -11.69 4.21
CA ASN A 86 2.03 -10.67 5.14
C ASN A 86 2.00 -9.26 4.54
N ALA A 87 2.65 -9.04 3.39
CA ALA A 87 2.55 -7.79 2.65
C ALA A 87 1.63 -8.01 1.45
N ASP A 88 0.50 -7.31 1.35
CA ASP A 88 -0.45 -7.57 0.26
C ASP A 88 -0.06 -6.84 -1.04
N VAL A 89 0.41 -5.59 -0.93
CA VAL A 89 0.66 -4.69 -2.07
C VAL A 89 1.98 -3.94 -1.93
N ALA A 90 2.76 -3.90 -3.02
CA ALA A 90 3.96 -3.11 -3.17
C ALA A 90 3.83 -2.12 -4.35
N LEU A 91 3.91 -0.82 -4.03
CA LEU A 91 3.84 0.28 -5.01
C LEU A 91 5.24 0.83 -5.28
N PHE A 92 5.65 0.84 -6.54
CA PHE A 92 6.95 1.34 -6.97
C PHE A 92 6.79 2.70 -7.64
N GLN A 93 7.34 3.75 -7.01
CA GLN A 93 7.38 5.09 -7.57
C GLN A 93 8.80 5.47 -7.98
N ASN A 94 8.96 5.86 -9.24
CA ASN A 94 10.26 6.21 -9.81
C ASN A 94 10.27 7.64 -10.37
N ARG A 95 11.48 8.20 -10.41
CA ARG A 95 11.76 9.46 -11.10
C ARG A 95 12.10 9.16 -12.56
N VAL A 96 11.23 9.56 -13.48
CA VAL A 96 11.37 9.31 -14.92
C VAL A 96 11.69 10.60 -15.66
N LYS A 97 12.44 10.49 -16.76
CA LYS A 97 12.74 11.62 -17.64
C LYS A 97 11.97 11.44 -18.94
N GLN A 98 11.03 12.34 -19.23
CA GLN A 98 10.29 12.42 -20.49
C GLN A 98 10.60 13.75 -21.16
N GLY A 99 11.27 13.68 -22.32
CA GLY A 99 11.84 14.86 -22.98
C GLY A 99 12.79 15.61 -22.04
N ASP A 100 12.50 16.88 -21.78
CA ASP A 100 13.27 17.74 -20.88
C ASP A 100 12.71 17.78 -19.44
N GLN A 101 11.57 17.15 -19.20
CA GLN A 101 10.92 17.15 -17.89
C GLN A 101 11.33 15.94 -17.05
N VAL A 102 11.41 16.17 -15.76
CA VAL A 102 11.64 15.14 -14.75
C VAL A 102 10.35 14.98 -13.96
N LEU A 103 9.72 13.82 -14.10
CA LEU A 103 8.42 13.50 -13.55
C LEU A 103 8.54 12.39 -12.50
N ARG A 104 7.58 12.31 -11.58
CA ARG A 104 7.38 11.14 -10.72
C ARG A 104 6.21 10.34 -11.26
N ARG A 105 6.39 9.03 -11.40
CA ARG A 105 5.36 8.10 -11.86
C ARG A 105 5.39 6.86 -10.99
N VAL A 106 4.20 6.35 -10.67
CA VAL A 106 4.05 5.00 -10.15
C VAL A 106 4.27 4.05 -11.32
N THR A 107 5.42 3.39 -11.36
CA THR A 107 5.79 2.56 -12.52
C THR A 107 5.21 1.16 -12.45
N SER A 108 4.89 0.70 -11.24
CA SER A 108 4.33 -0.63 -11.00
C SER A 108 3.58 -0.67 -9.68
N VAL A 109 2.46 -1.37 -9.66
CA VAL A 109 1.81 -1.86 -8.44
C VAL A 109 1.80 -3.38 -8.52
N GLN A 110 2.34 -4.03 -7.49
CA GLN A 110 2.53 -5.48 -7.42
C GLN A 110 1.74 -6.01 -6.23
N GLU A 111 1.01 -7.09 -6.46
CA GLU A 111 0.34 -7.88 -5.43
C GLU A 111 1.24 -9.06 -5.07
N ILE A 112 1.34 -9.40 -3.79
CA ILE A 112 2.13 -10.55 -3.33
C ILE A 112 1.15 -11.64 -2.94
N GLU A 113 1.20 -12.77 -3.65
CA GLU A 113 0.29 -13.89 -3.42
C GLU A 113 0.81 -14.83 -2.32
N GLY A 114 2.14 -14.86 -2.14
CA GLY A 114 2.83 -15.60 -1.09
C GLY A 114 3.94 -16.52 -1.60
N TYR A 115 4.41 -17.44 -0.76
CA TYR A 115 5.55 -18.30 -1.10
C TYR A 115 5.12 -19.63 -1.72
N SER A 116 5.68 -19.96 -2.89
CA SER A 116 5.49 -21.26 -3.55
C SER A 116 6.69 -22.17 -3.33
N LYS A 117 6.45 -23.33 -2.70
CA LYS A 117 7.47 -24.39 -2.54
C LYS A 117 7.88 -25.03 -3.86
N GLU A 118 6.98 -25.06 -4.85
CA GLU A 118 7.25 -25.68 -6.15
C GLU A 118 8.16 -24.80 -7.01
N MET A 119 7.97 -23.47 -6.93
CA MET A 119 8.79 -22.50 -7.64
C MET A 119 10.00 -22.02 -6.84
N ASP A 120 10.10 -22.43 -5.56
CA ASP A 120 11.12 -22.01 -4.60
C ASP A 120 11.28 -20.48 -4.55
N GLY A 121 10.17 -19.78 -4.33
CA GLY A 121 10.17 -18.32 -4.30
C GLY A 121 8.81 -17.68 -4.04
N VAL A 122 8.86 -16.36 -3.85
CA VAL A 122 7.67 -15.52 -3.64
C VAL A 122 6.97 -15.25 -4.97
N VAL A 123 5.68 -15.56 -5.01
CA VAL A 123 4.78 -15.34 -6.15
C VAL A 123 4.19 -13.95 -6.04
N THR A 124 4.30 -13.19 -7.13
CA THR A 124 3.78 -11.82 -7.21
C THR A 124 3.09 -11.59 -8.54
N ARG A 125 2.12 -10.69 -8.56
CA ARG A 125 1.34 -10.32 -9.74
C ARG A 125 1.36 -8.82 -9.95
N GLN A 126 1.69 -8.38 -11.15
CA GLN A 126 1.68 -6.95 -11.46
C GLN A 126 0.25 -6.50 -11.77
N ALA A 127 -0.38 -5.77 -10.86
CA ALA A 127 -1.73 -5.25 -11.05
C ALA A 127 -1.75 -4.04 -11.99
N PHE A 128 -0.83 -3.09 -11.78
CA PHE A 128 -0.70 -1.88 -12.61
C PHE A 128 0.73 -1.72 -13.10
N TYR A 129 0.88 -1.18 -14.32
CA TYR A 129 2.16 -0.72 -14.83
C TYR A 129 2.00 0.62 -15.54
N TRP A 130 3.08 1.37 -15.67
CA TRP A 130 3.11 2.63 -16.43
C TRP A 130 3.67 2.40 -17.83
N ASP A 131 2.96 2.87 -18.85
CA ASP A 131 3.45 2.93 -20.23
C ASP A 131 4.23 4.24 -20.45
N PRO A 132 5.56 4.19 -20.68
CA PRO A 132 6.37 5.38 -20.90
C PRO A 132 6.10 6.09 -22.22
N VAL A 133 5.52 5.41 -23.21
CA VAL A 133 5.27 5.93 -24.55
C VAL A 133 4.06 6.86 -24.54
N GLU A 134 2.96 6.39 -23.96
CA GLU A 134 1.70 7.13 -23.88
C GLU A 134 1.57 7.96 -22.58
N ASP A 135 2.46 7.75 -21.60
CA ASP A 135 2.38 8.34 -20.25
C ASP A 135 1.11 7.96 -19.47
N GLU A 136 0.67 6.71 -19.61
CA GLU A 136 -0.56 6.19 -19.02
C GLU A 136 -0.29 5.08 -17.99
N ILE A 137 -1.18 4.98 -16.99
CA ILE A 137 -1.20 3.85 -16.06
C ILE A 137 -2.18 2.80 -16.62
N VAL A 138 -1.68 1.60 -16.87
CA VAL A 138 -2.45 0.48 -17.41
C VAL A 138 -2.81 -0.48 -16.28
N PHE A 139 -4.11 -0.76 -16.14
CA PHE A 139 -4.62 -1.75 -15.19
C PHE A 139 -4.69 -3.14 -15.83
N GLN A 140 -3.57 -3.85 -15.86
CA GLN A 140 -3.55 -5.22 -16.41
C GLN A 140 -4.15 -6.27 -15.45
N GLY A 141 -4.29 -5.93 -14.16
CA GLY A 141 -4.91 -6.78 -13.15
C GLY A 141 -6.44 -6.84 -13.22
N MET A 142 -7.08 -6.14 -14.15
CA MET A 142 -8.52 -6.17 -14.33
C MET A 142 -9.02 -7.62 -14.57
N ASN A 143 -9.97 -8.08 -13.75
CA ASN A 143 -10.47 -9.46 -13.73
C ASN A 143 -9.41 -10.54 -13.45
N ASN A 144 -8.28 -10.16 -12.85
CA ASN A 144 -7.22 -11.07 -12.46
C ASN A 144 -6.39 -10.53 -11.27
N SER A 145 -6.96 -9.70 -10.39
CA SER A 145 -6.30 -9.24 -9.16
C SER A 145 -6.51 -10.28 -8.06
N TYR A 146 -5.40 -10.77 -7.50
CA TYR A 146 -5.40 -11.69 -6.38
C TYR A 146 -5.95 -11.00 -5.12
N VAL A 147 -5.48 -9.78 -4.81
CA VAL A 147 -5.92 -9.04 -3.62
C VAL A 147 -7.40 -8.68 -3.70
N LEU A 148 -7.89 -8.22 -4.85
CA LEU A 148 -9.30 -7.86 -4.99
C LEU A 148 -10.22 -9.08 -4.95
N GLU A 149 -9.94 -10.13 -5.74
CA GLU A 149 -10.86 -11.26 -5.88
C GLU A 149 -10.73 -12.29 -4.75
N GLU A 150 -9.51 -12.72 -4.44
CA GLU A 150 -9.28 -13.83 -3.50
C GLU A 150 -9.26 -13.36 -2.04
N GLN A 151 -8.93 -12.10 -1.77
CA GLN A 151 -8.93 -11.55 -0.41
C GLN A 151 -10.15 -10.67 -0.14
N ILE A 152 -10.25 -9.51 -0.78
CA ILE A 152 -11.23 -8.47 -0.40
C ILE A 152 -12.66 -8.89 -0.76
N ALA A 153 -12.93 -9.32 -1.98
CA ALA A 153 -14.27 -9.71 -2.42
C ALA A 153 -14.79 -10.91 -1.61
N THR A 154 -13.90 -11.88 -1.34
CA THR A 154 -14.22 -13.03 -0.48
C THR A 154 -14.52 -12.60 0.96
N LEU A 155 -13.74 -11.68 1.53
CA LEU A 155 -13.96 -11.14 2.88
C LEU A 155 -15.30 -10.39 3.00
N LEU A 156 -15.65 -9.61 1.97
CA LEU A 156 -16.90 -8.85 1.91
C LEU A 156 -18.11 -9.72 1.54
N GLY A 157 -17.89 -10.97 1.11
CA GLY A 157 -18.95 -11.95 0.84
C GLY A 157 -19.67 -11.73 -0.50
N TYR A 158 -18.95 -11.26 -1.53
CA TYR A 158 -19.49 -11.15 -2.88
C TYR A 158 -19.88 -12.52 -3.46
N GLU A 159 -21.01 -12.59 -4.18
CA GLU A 159 -21.42 -13.83 -4.87
C GLU A 159 -20.55 -14.08 -6.12
N ASP A 160 -20.29 -13.04 -6.90
CA ASP A 160 -19.26 -13.00 -7.95
C ASP A 160 -18.14 -12.07 -7.49
N THR A 161 -16.93 -12.61 -7.31
CA THR A 161 -15.78 -11.83 -6.85
C THR A 161 -15.40 -10.71 -7.81
N ARG A 162 -15.84 -10.78 -9.07
CA ARG A 162 -15.56 -9.75 -10.09
C ARG A 162 -16.39 -8.49 -9.92
N ASP A 163 -17.49 -8.54 -9.19
CA ASP A 163 -18.30 -7.35 -8.90
C ASP A 163 -17.52 -6.31 -8.07
N ILE A 164 -16.39 -6.70 -7.45
CA ILE A 164 -15.47 -5.77 -6.76
C ILE A 164 -14.89 -4.71 -7.71
N TYR A 165 -14.76 -5.01 -9.01
CA TYR A 165 -14.23 -4.06 -9.99
C TYR A 165 -15.19 -2.90 -10.26
N ASP A 166 -16.51 -3.12 -10.11
CA ASP A 166 -17.50 -2.04 -10.22
C ASP A 166 -17.36 -1.06 -9.04
N ASP A 167 -17.08 -1.59 -7.84
CA ASP A 167 -16.77 -0.78 -6.66
C ASP A 167 -15.46 0.01 -6.83
N LEU A 168 -14.43 -0.61 -7.41
CA LEU A 168 -13.16 0.05 -7.71
C LEU A 168 -13.33 1.18 -8.73
N ASP A 169 -14.03 0.91 -9.85
CA ASP A 169 -14.31 1.88 -10.90
C ASP A 169 -15.14 3.05 -10.36
N PHE A 170 -16.17 2.76 -9.55
CA PHE A 170 -16.98 3.80 -8.93
C PHE A 170 -16.15 4.70 -8.00
N ARG A 171 -15.27 4.13 -7.18
CA ARG A 171 -14.37 4.91 -6.33
C ARG A 171 -13.37 5.73 -7.15
N ALA A 172 -12.87 5.20 -8.27
CA ALA A 172 -12.01 5.95 -9.19
C ALA A 172 -12.75 7.18 -9.76
N LYS A 173 -14.00 7.00 -10.21
CA LYS A 173 -14.87 8.09 -10.70
C LYS A 173 -15.11 9.18 -9.65
N ILE A 174 -15.24 8.82 -8.36
CA ILE A 174 -15.34 9.81 -7.27
C ILE A 174 -14.07 10.68 -7.21
N ILE A 175 -12.89 10.07 -7.27
CA ILE A 175 -11.62 10.81 -7.22
C ILE A 175 -11.43 11.68 -8.47
N GLU A 176 -11.75 11.16 -9.66
CA GLU A 176 -11.72 11.94 -10.90
C GLU A 176 -12.67 13.15 -10.84
N ARG A 177 -13.86 12.95 -10.29
CA ARG A 177 -14.84 14.02 -10.10
C ARG A 177 -14.34 15.07 -9.12
N ALA A 178 -13.73 14.67 -8.02
CA ALA A 178 -13.12 15.58 -7.05
C ALA A 178 -12.04 16.47 -7.70
N ILE A 179 -11.21 15.90 -8.58
CA ILE A 179 -10.21 16.65 -9.35
C ILE A 179 -10.88 17.67 -10.28
N GLN A 180 -11.98 17.31 -10.95
CA GLN A 180 -12.72 18.22 -11.83
C GLN A 180 -13.37 19.39 -11.06
N GLU A 181 -13.74 19.17 -9.81
CA GLU A 181 -14.30 20.18 -8.90
C GLU A 181 -13.23 20.96 -8.12
N ASP A 182 -11.95 20.81 -8.48
CA ASP A 182 -10.80 21.49 -7.87
C ASP A 182 -10.60 21.19 -6.36
N ILE A 183 -11.08 20.02 -5.91
CA ILE A 183 -10.87 19.52 -4.55
C ILE A 183 -9.48 18.88 -4.48
N LEU A 184 -8.46 19.72 -4.30
CA LEU A 184 -7.04 19.32 -4.33
C LEU A 184 -6.34 19.50 -2.98
N GLY A 185 -6.92 20.28 -2.06
CA GLY A 185 -6.36 20.50 -0.73
C GLY A 185 -6.42 19.25 0.14
N TYR A 186 -5.37 18.99 0.93
CA TYR A 186 -5.32 17.83 1.83
C TYR A 186 -6.57 17.71 2.71
N HIS A 187 -6.97 18.80 3.37
CA HIS A 187 -8.13 18.79 4.26
C HIS A 187 -9.46 18.66 3.51
N GLU A 188 -9.57 19.23 2.31
CA GLU A 188 -10.78 19.13 1.49
C GLU A 188 -11.00 17.69 1.01
N VAL A 189 -9.92 17.03 0.59
CA VAL A 189 -9.93 15.62 0.20
C VAL A 189 -10.23 14.72 1.41
N ASP A 190 -9.63 14.99 2.57
CA ASP A 190 -9.87 14.25 3.82
C ASP A 190 -11.34 14.35 4.26
N ASP A 191 -11.89 15.57 4.29
CA ASP A 191 -13.30 15.82 4.64
C ASP A 191 -14.27 15.15 3.64
N MET A 192 -13.93 15.14 2.35
CA MET A 192 -14.71 14.45 1.31
C MET A 192 -14.69 12.93 1.53
N ILE A 193 -13.53 12.35 1.80
CA ILE A 193 -13.40 10.91 2.05
C ILE A 193 -14.17 10.53 3.33
N ASP A 194 -14.02 11.29 4.43
CA ASP A 194 -14.75 11.03 5.67
C ASP A 194 -16.26 11.12 5.48
N SER A 195 -16.73 12.14 4.76
CA SER A 195 -18.16 12.31 4.45
C SER A 195 -18.69 11.18 3.57
N PHE A 196 -17.92 10.71 2.59
CA PHE A 196 -18.29 9.54 1.77
C PHE A 196 -18.33 8.24 2.60
N GLN A 197 -17.38 8.03 3.51
CA GLN A 197 -17.38 6.85 4.38
C GLN A 197 -18.55 6.85 5.37
N ARG A 198 -18.97 8.04 5.85
CA ARG A 198 -20.07 8.19 6.81
C ARG A 198 -21.45 8.13 6.16
N ASP A 199 -21.63 8.90 5.08
CA ASP A 199 -22.95 9.20 4.50
C ASP A 199 -23.12 8.66 3.07
N GLY A 200 -22.11 7.97 2.53
CA GLY A 200 -22.12 7.45 1.16
C GLY A 200 -22.12 8.57 0.12
N ILE A 201 -22.83 8.36 -0.99
CA ILE A 201 -22.92 9.35 -2.09
C ILE A 201 -23.50 10.69 -1.61
N GLU A 202 -24.42 10.67 -0.64
CA GLU A 202 -25.05 11.89 -0.10
C GLU A 202 -24.07 12.77 0.68
N GLY A 203 -22.94 12.21 1.14
CA GLY A 203 -21.88 12.96 1.81
C GLY A 203 -20.92 13.68 0.87
N LEU A 204 -20.99 13.43 -0.44
CA LEU A 204 -20.07 14.06 -1.39
C LEU A 204 -20.46 15.51 -1.66
N PRO A 205 -19.50 16.43 -1.84
CA PRO A 205 -19.75 17.83 -2.12
C PRO A 205 -20.21 18.09 -3.58
N PHE A 206 -20.42 17.03 -4.35
CA PHE A 206 -20.83 17.06 -5.75
C PHE A 206 -21.78 15.90 -6.07
N ASP A 207 -22.60 16.08 -7.11
CA ASP A 207 -23.48 15.02 -7.60
C ASP A 207 -22.69 13.96 -8.38
N ILE A 208 -22.92 12.68 -8.02
CA ILE A 208 -22.44 11.51 -8.76
C ILE A 208 -23.46 10.39 -8.66
N HIS A 209 -23.56 9.57 -9.70
CA HIS A 209 -24.45 8.41 -9.73
C HIS A 209 -23.66 7.15 -9.94
N ARG A 210 -24.04 6.09 -9.23
CA ARG A 210 -23.58 4.74 -9.52
C ARG A 210 -24.38 4.21 -10.70
N GLU A 211 -23.70 3.85 -11.78
CA GLU A 211 -24.33 3.09 -12.87
C GLU A 211 -24.67 1.70 -12.30
N ILE A 212 -25.95 1.33 -12.37
CA ILE A 212 -26.47 0.03 -11.90
C ILE A 212 -26.55 -0.92 -13.10
#